data_AF-C4YJX5-F1
#
_entry.id   AF-C4YJX5-F1
#
_cell.length_a   1.000
_cell.length_b   1.000
_cell.length_c   1.000
_cell.angle_alpha   90.00
_cell.angle_beta   90.00
_cell.angle_gamma   90.00
#
_symmetry.space_group_name_H-M   'P 1'
#
loop_
_entity.id
_entity.type
_entity.pdbx_description
1 polymer ?
#
loop_
_entity_poly.entity_id
_entity_poly.type
_entity_poly.pdbx_seq_one_letter_code
_entity_poly.pdbx_strand_id
1 'polypeptide(L)' 'MDKKLSIQLNGSRKIIGILRGYDIFLNITLTDALEVDSKGEKMNIGATVCICFFRGVDEEGSFIEDKY' A
#
# COMPACT_ATOMS: atom_id res chain seq x y z
N MET A 1 -9.38 -13.83 -1.96
CA MET A 1 -8.08 -13.15 -1.83
C MET A 1 -8.38 -11.91 -1.05
N ASP A 2 -8.13 -11.93 0.26
CA ASP A 2 -8.41 -10.82 1.17
C ASP A 2 -7.22 -10.69 2.11
N LYS A 3 -6.04 -10.49 1.52
CA LYS A 3 -4.82 -10.24 2.28
C LYS A 3 -4.77 -8.76 2.63
N LYS A 4 -4.56 -8.48 3.91
CA LYS A 4 -4.27 -7.13 4.38
C LYS A 4 -2.85 -6.80 3.97
N LEU A 5 -2.71 -5.76 3.16
CA LEU A 5 -1.43 -5.22 2.74
C LEU A 5 -1.11 -3.95 3.48
N SER A 6 0.17 -3.80 3.75
CA SER A 6 0.78 -2.56 4.22
C SER A 6 1.77 -2.11 3.16
N ILE A 7 1.48 -0.97 2.55
CA ILE A 7 2.30 -0.35 1.50
C ILE A 7 2.95 0.89 2.11
N GLN A 8 4.27 0.94 2.09
CA GLN A 8 5.00 2.13 2.48
C GLN A 8 5.29 2.96 1.22
N LEU A 9 4.76 4.17 1.20
CA LEU A 9 4.93 5.13 0.11
C LEU A 9 6.03 6.13 0.42
N ASN A 10 6.52 6.75 -0.64
CA ASN A 10 7.44 7.87 -0.56
C ASN A 10 6.88 9.01 0.32
N GLY A 11 7.73 9.57 1.18
CA GLY A 11 7.37 10.68 2.06
C GLY A 11 6.82 10.28 3.43
N SER A 12 7.23 9.11 3.95
CA SER A 12 6.85 8.61 5.28
C SER A 12 5.34 8.34 5.45
N ARG A 13 4.66 8.06 4.34
CA ARG A 13 3.24 7.69 4.32
C ARG A 13 3.10 6.19 4.24
N LYS A 14 2.12 5.64 4.94
CA LYS A 14 1.87 4.21 4.94
C LYS A 14 0.40 3.96 4.65
N ILE A 15 0.10 3.22 3.60
CA ILE A 15 -1.26 2.83 3.26
C ILE A 15 -1.49 1.39 3.70
N ILE A 16 -2.58 1.14 4.41
CA ILE A 16 -3.00 -0.20 4.83
C ILE A 16 -4.37 -0.47 4.26
N GLY A 17 -4.54 -1.59 3.54
CA GLY A 17 -5.81 -1.92 2.91
C GLY A 17 -5.93 -3.41 2.58
N ILE A 18 -7.08 -3.81 2.04
CA ILE A 18 -7.32 -5.18 1.59
C ILE A 18 -7.03 -5.25 0.09
N LEU A 19 -6.11 -6.14 -0.30
CA LEU A 19 -5.79 -6.40 -1.71
C LEU A 19 -6.99 -7.01 -2.43
N ARG A 20 -7.48 -6.34 -3.49
CA ARG A 20 -8.51 -6.87 -4.37
C ARG A 20 -7.97 -7.40 -5.70
N GLY A 21 -6.89 -6.81 -6.20
CA GLY A 21 -6.30 -7.24 -7.47
C GLY A 21 -4.99 -6.52 -7.75
N TYR A 22 -4.19 -7.11 -8.62
CA TYR A 22 -2.97 -6.54 -9.17
C TYR A 22 -2.85 -6.91 -10.65
N ASP A 23 -2.13 -6.10 -11.42
CA ASP A 23 -1.84 -6.37 -12.83
C ASP A 23 -0.35 -6.63 -13.09
N ILE A 24 0.00 -6.91 -14.36
CA ILE A 24 1.39 -7.15 -14.81
C ILE A 24 2.29 -5.92 -14.71
N PHE A 25 1.69 -4.72 -14.58
CA PHE A 25 2.38 -3.45 -14.38
C PHE A 25 2.51 -3.12 -12.89
N LEU A 26 2.11 -4.05 -12.02
CA LEU A 26 2.19 -3.94 -10.57
C LEU A 26 1.31 -2.82 -9.99
N ASN A 27 0.25 -2.44 -10.71
CA ASN A 27 -0.77 -1.56 -10.15
C ASN A 27 -1.62 -2.37 -9.16
N ILE A 28 -1.74 -1.89 -7.92
CA ILE A 28 -2.51 -2.57 -6.88
C ILE A 28 -3.85 -1.86 -6.64
N THR A 29 -4.92 -2.64 -6.59
CA THR A 29 -6.23 -2.17 -6.13
C THR A 29 -6.46 -2.57 -4.68
N LEU A 30 -6.62 -1.57 -3.81
CA LEU A 30 -6.96 -1.75 -2.39
C LEU A 30 -8.41 -1.31 -2.13
N THR A 31 -9.11 -2.06 -1.30
CA THR A 31 -10.37 -1.62 -0.66
C THR A 31 -10.17 -1.42 0.82
N ASP A 32 -11.00 -0.57 1.42
CA ASP A 32 -10.91 -0.17 2.83
C ASP A 32 -9.51 0.36 3.20
N ALA A 33 -8.94 1.17 2.29
CA ALA A 33 -7.63 1.75 2.45
C ALA A 33 -7.62 2.83 3.53
N LEU A 34 -6.59 2.77 4.38
CA LEU A 34 -6.27 3.68 5.45
C LEU A 34 -4.89 4.27 5.20
N GLU A 35 -4.78 5.59 5.04
CA GLU A 35 -3.50 6.29 5.05
C GLU A 35 -3.09 6.54 6.50
N VAL A 36 -1.85 6.23 6.82
CA VAL A 36 -1.20 6.57 8.08
C VAL A 36 -0.13 7.60 7.75
N ASP A 37 -0.32 8.81 8.25
CA ASP A 37 0.69 9.87 8.12
C ASP A 37 1.87 9.59 9.07
N SER A 38 2.98 10.27 8.82
CA SER A 38 4.18 10.34 9.67
C SER A 38 3.90 10.64 11.15
N LYS A 39 2.78 11.33 11.44
CA LYS A 39 2.30 11.63 12.79
C LYS A 39 1.45 10.52 13.43
N GLY A 40 1.19 9.44 12.71
CA GLY A 40 0.36 8.31 13.14
C GLY A 40 -1.16 8.53 12.97
N GLU A 41 -1.57 9.67 12.42
CA GLU A 41 -2.98 9.92 12.11
C GLU A 41 -3.46 9.01 10.99
N LYS A 42 -4.63 8.39 11.20
CA LYS A 42 -5.25 7.46 10.26
C LYS A 42 -6.36 8.16 9.51
N MET A 43 -6.24 8.23 8.18
CA MET A 43 -7.25 8.79 7.31
C MET A 43 -7.86 7.70 6.43
N ASN A 44 -9.19 7.59 6.42
CA ASN A 44 -9.89 6.68 5.53
C ASN A 44 -9.90 7.24 4.12
N ILE A 45 -9.32 6.49 3.17
CA ILE A 45 -9.27 6.83 1.75
C ILE A 45 -10.30 6.02 0.94
N GLY A 46 -10.79 4.90 1.49
CA GLY A 46 -11.82 4.07 0.87
C GLY A 46 -11.24 3.10 -0.16
N ALA A 47 -11.86 3.01 -1.34
CA ALA A 47 -11.32 2.20 -2.44
C ALA A 47 -10.36 3.06 -3.28
N THR A 48 -9.11 2.64 -3.40
CA THR A 48 -8.09 3.41 -4.10
C THR A 48 -7.18 2.47 -4.90
N VAL A 49 -6.79 2.92 -6.09
CA VAL A 49 -5.80 2.25 -6.92
C VAL A 49 -4.46 2.94 -6.65
N CYS A 50 -3.48 2.19 -6.16
CA CYS A 50 -2.13 2.68 -5.93
C CYS A 50 -1.22 2.09 -7.00
N ILE A 51 -0.53 2.97 -7.72
CA ILE A 51 0.60 2.59 -8.56
C ILE A 51 1.81 2.54 -7.65
N CYS A 52 2.42 1.36 -7.53
CA CYS A 52 3.58 1.16 -6.67
C CYS A 52 4.69 0.55 -7.53
N PHE A 53 5.87 1.16 -7.55
CA PHE A 53 7.04 0.52 -8.13
C PHE A 53 7.69 -0.35 -7.04
N PHE A 54 7.44 -1.66 -7.07
CA PHE A 54 7.98 -2.57 -6.07
C PHE A 54 9.48 -2.80 -6.27
N ARG A 55 10.27 -2.59 -5.20
CA ARG A 55 11.67 -3.05 -5.12
C ARG A 55 11.85 -4.29 -4.24
N GLY A 56 10.92 -4.57 -3.34
CA GLY A 56 10.99 -5.73 -2.44
C GLY A 56 9.66 -6.03 -1.75
N VAL A 57 9.53 -7.27 -1.31
CA VAL A 57 8.43 -7.77 -0.46
C VAL A 57 9.09 -8.31 0.80
N ASP A 58 8.74 -7.79 1.97
CA ASP A 58 9.24 -8.33 3.23
C ASP A 58 8.63 -9.72 3.49
N GLU A 59 9.23 -10.50 4.40
CA GLU A 59 8.72 -11.83 4.78
C GLU A 59 7.26 -11.79 5.32
N GLU A 60 6.80 -10.63 5.81
CA GLU A 60 5.42 -10.40 6.26
C GLU A 60 4.44 -9.99 5.14
N GLY A 61 4.93 -9.85 3.89
CA GLY A 61 4.12 -9.39 2.76
C GLY A 61 3.88 -7.88 2.74
N SER A 62 4.68 -7.11 3.46
CA SER A 62 4.74 -5.65 3.31
C SER A 62 5.52 -5.27 2.05
N PHE A 63 5.04 -4.25 1.36
CA PHE A 63 5.66 -3.75 0.14
C PHE A 63 6.32 -2.40 0.42
N ILE A 64 7.60 -2.29 0.09
CA ILE A 64 8.41 -1.09 0.28
C ILE A 64 8.70 -0.47 -1.09
N GLU A 65 8.26 0.77 -1.28
CA GLU A 65 8.75 1.65 -2.35
C GLU A 65 10.00 2.36 -1.83
N ASP A 66 11.17 2.10 -2.43
CA ASP A 66 12.41 2.80 -2.10
C ASP A 66 12.61 3.98 -3.06
N LYS A 67 12.78 5.18 -2.49
CA LYS A 67 13.18 6.40 -3.22
C LYS A 67 14.47 6.14 -4.02
N TYR A 68 14.50 6.62 -5.26
CA TYR A 68 15.75 7.13 -5.82
C TYR A 68 16.09 8.49 -5.19
#